data_AF-A0A4R3B421-F1
#
_entry.id   AF-A0A4R3B421-F1
#
_cell.length_a   1.000
_cell.length_b   1.000
_cell.length_c   1.000
_cell.angle_alpha   90.00
_cell.angle_beta   90.00
_cell.angle_gamma   90.00
#
_symmetry.space_group_name_H-M   'P 1'
#
loop_
_entity.id
_entity.type
_entity.pdbx_description
1 polymer ?
#
loop_
_entity_poly.entity_id
_entity_poly.type
_entity_poly.pdbx_seq_one_letter_code
_entity_poly.pdbx_strand_id
1 'polypeptide(L)'
;MDIDFTDGGIEPVPISPISFEKTLPSNQTLVPVVFINQRIFTELDSLQIRGLAHKMIPFVSEKAKQSGKEDFKELQIDCDWTKSSRDKFFYLLEYLQKIPELNEVTITTTLRLHQVKNIQSSGIPPVKRATLMCYNMGNLRQFGDHNSILNQQDLTTYLSGTLKDYPLELDIALPLFDWYVAFRDHQYIGISKYIDKSDLDDKSLFTRNPKTELFILNQDLQKANLKKGDVIRHEFITKEQLIATAKFLNKELQGKEKRIIFYHLAPEVLSNYNYADLQEVIAAF
;
A
#
# COMPACT_ATOMS: atom_id res chain seq x y z
N MET A 1 3.88 4.03 -10.17
CA MET A 1 3.12 4.06 -11.44
C MET A 1 2.39 2.75 -11.58
N ASP A 2 1.28 2.74 -12.29
CA ASP A 2 0.41 1.56 -12.37
C ASP A 2 0.39 1.06 -13.81
N ILE A 3 0.57 -0.25 -13.99
CA ILE A 3 0.47 -0.94 -15.28
C ILE A 3 -0.77 -1.80 -15.26
N ASP A 4 -1.63 -1.59 -16.26
CA ASP A 4 -2.82 -2.39 -16.46
C ASP A 4 -3.24 -2.45 -17.94
N PHE A 5 -4.20 -3.30 -18.27
CA PHE A 5 -4.90 -3.25 -19.56
C PHE A 5 -5.86 -2.06 -19.61
N THR A 6 -5.88 -1.34 -20.73
CA THR A 6 -6.96 -0.39 -21.04
C THR A 6 -8.24 -1.13 -21.40
N ASP A 7 -9.38 -0.44 -21.38
CA ASP A 7 -10.65 -1.01 -21.83
C ASP A 7 -10.54 -1.49 -23.29
N GLY A 8 -10.72 -2.80 -23.49
CA GLY A 8 -10.56 -3.46 -24.80
C GLY A 8 -9.11 -3.59 -25.29
N GLY A 9 -8.12 -3.21 -24.48
CA GLY A 9 -6.70 -3.34 -24.80
C GLY A 9 -6.20 -4.78 -24.66
N ILE A 10 -5.26 -5.16 -25.54
CA ILE A 10 -4.60 -6.47 -25.54
C ILE A 10 -3.19 -6.38 -24.95
N GLU A 11 -2.60 -5.18 -24.91
CA GLU A 11 -1.29 -4.93 -24.32
C GLU A 11 -1.41 -4.16 -23.00
N PRO A 12 -0.61 -4.51 -21.98
CA PRO A 12 -0.53 -3.72 -20.75
C PRO A 12 0.18 -2.38 -21.00
N VAL A 13 -0.33 -1.31 -20.40
CA VAL A 13 0.23 0.05 -20.51
C VAL A 13 0.27 0.76 -19.16
N PRO A 14 1.09 1.81 -18.99
CA PRO A 14 1.01 2.68 -17.83
C PRO A 14 -0.33 3.45 -17.82
N ILE A 15 -1.14 3.28 -16.77
CA ILE A 15 -2.46 3.96 -16.63
C ILE A 15 -2.44 5.15 -15.68
N SER A 16 -1.45 5.21 -14.78
CA SER A 16 -1.26 6.31 -13.82
C SER A 16 0.23 6.59 -13.63
N PRO A 17 0.91 7.14 -14.66
CA PRO A 17 2.32 7.48 -14.54
C PRO A 17 2.52 8.68 -13.63
N ILE A 18 3.55 8.63 -12.79
CA ILE A 18 3.96 9.79 -11.99
C ILE A 18 4.46 10.92 -12.91
N SER A 19 4.22 12.15 -12.48
CA SER A 19 4.78 13.35 -13.11
C SER A 19 5.50 14.18 -12.05
N PHE A 20 6.72 14.62 -12.36
CA PHE A 20 7.50 15.48 -11.49
C PHE A 20 7.38 16.92 -11.99
N GLU A 21 6.75 17.78 -11.18
CA GLU A 21 6.73 19.23 -11.45
C GLU A 21 8.05 19.91 -11.05
N LYS A 22 8.75 19.30 -10.09
CA LYS A 22 10.02 19.78 -9.54
C LYS A 22 10.97 18.61 -9.35
N THR A 23 12.26 18.89 -9.40
CA THR A 23 13.29 17.92 -9.04
C THR A 23 13.25 17.60 -7.55
N LEU A 24 13.66 16.38 -7.20
CA LEU A 24 13.78 15.95 -5.82
C LEU A 24 15.05 16.55 -5.19
N PRO A 25 15.03 16.87 -3.88
CA PRO A 25 16.23 17.25 -3.15
C PRO A 25 17.39 16.26 -3.33
N SER A 26 18.62 16.78 -3.39
CA SER A 26 19.82 15.97 -3.64
C SER A 26 20.07 14.91 -2.56
N ASN A 27 19.71 15.21 -1.30
CA ASN A 27 19.85 14.31 -0.15
C ASN A 27 18.77 13.22 -0.04
N GLN A 28 17.80 13.17 -0.95
CA GLN A 28 16.78 12.10 -0.99
C GLN A 28 17.16 11.01 -1.98
N THR A 29 16.90 9.76 -1.62
CA THR A 29 17.03 8.62 -2.54
C THR A 29 15.69 8.37 -3.20
N LEU A 30 15.70 8.10 -4.51
CA LEU A 30 14.51 7.68 -5.26
C LEU A 30 14.49 6.15 -5.36
N VAL A 31 13.37 5.54 -4.98
CA VAL A 31 13.05 4.14 -5.27
C VAL A 31 11.79 4.14 -6.12
N PRO A 32 11.87 3.87 -7.44
CA PRO A 32 10.69 3.75 -8.28
C PRO A 32 9.86 2.52 -7.87
N VAL A 33 8.55 2.72 -7.78
CA VAL A 33 7.58 1.65 -7.52
C VAL A 33 6.69 1.48 -8.75
N VAL A 34 6.60 0.25 -9.26
CA VAL A 34 5.71 -0.12 -10.36
C VAL A 34 4.69 -1.13 -9.86
N PHE A 35 3.45 -0.69 -9.73
CA PHE A 35 2.33 -1.59 -9.50
C PHE A 35 1.92 -2.24 -10.81
N ILE A 36 1.80 -3.57 -10.81
CA ILE A 36 1.32 -4.34 -11.96
C ILE A 36 0.09 -5.12 -11.51
N ASN A 37 -1.04 -4.86 -12.15
CA ASN A 37 -2.26 -5.59 -11.83
C ASN A 37 -2.06 -7.09 -12.07
N GLN A 38 -2.40 -7.90 -11.08
CA GLN A 38 -2.20 -9.36 -11.12
C GLN A 38 -2.86 -10.04 -12.33
N ARG A 39 -3.92 -9.45 -12.90
CA ARG A 39 -4.59 -9.96 -14.11
C ARG A 39 -3.69 -9.97 -15.34
N ILE A 40 -2.68 -9.10 -15.41
CA ILE A 40 -1.69 -9.14 -16.49
C ILE A 40 -1.00 -10.50 -16.53
N PHE A 41 -0.66 -11.05 -15.35
CA PHE A 41 -0.01 -12.35 -15.26
C PHE A 41 -0.98 -13.51 -15.49
N THR A 42 -2.30 -13.34 -15.46
CA THR A 42 -3.20 -14.41 -15.90
C THR A 42 -3.22 -14.51 -17.43
N GLU A 43 -3.19 -13.37 -18.12
CA GLU A 43 -3.31 -13.29 -19.57
C GLU A 43 -1.99 -13.50 -20.34
N LEU A 44 -0.88 -12.92 -19.88
CA LEU A 44 0.35 -12.90 -20.67
C LEU A 44 1.15 -14.20 -20.59
N ASP A 45 1.78 -14.58 -21.70
CA ASP A 45 2.81 -15.62 -21.73
C ASP A 45 4.20 -15.08 -21.33
N SER A 46 5.20 -15.98 -21.25
CA SER A 46 6.55 -15.62 -20.84
C SER A 46 7.27 -14.69 -21.82
N LEU A 47 7.00 -14.77 -23.13
CA LEU A 47 7.60 -13.88 -24.12
C LEU A 47 7.01 -12.47 -24.00
N GLN A 48 5.69 -12.37 -23.81
CA GLN A 48 4.99 -11.11 -23.58
C GLN A 48 5.43 -10.45 -22.28
N ILE A 49 5.70 -11.23 -21.22
CA ILE A 49 6.24 -10.70 -19.95
C ILE A 49 7.64 -10.10 -20.15
N ARG A 50 8.51 -10.72 -20.96
CA ARG A 50 9.80 -10.11 -21.33
C ARG A 50 9.60 -8.80 -22.09
N GLY A 51 8.66 -8.80 -23.04
CA GLY A 51 8.28 -7.60 -23.79
C GLY A 51 7.81 -6.47 -22.88
N LEU A 52 6.98 -6.79 -21.88
CA LEU A 52 6.55 -5.84 -20.84
C LEU A 52 7.75 -5.26 -20.08
N ALA A 53 8.69 -6.11 -19.63
CA ALA A 53 9.89 -5.65 -18.93
C ALA A 53 10.72 -4.66 -19.78
N HIS A 54 10.94 -4.97 -21.07
CA HIS A 54 11.69 -4.09 -21.98
C HIS A 54 10.97 -2.78 -22.30
N LYS A 55 9.65 -2.72 -22.24
CA LYS A 55 8.88 -1.46 -22.35
C LYS A 55 8.91 -0.67 -21.03
N MET A 56 8.81 -1.38 -19.90
CA MET A 56 8.72 -0.79 -18.56
C MET A 56 10.01 -0.09 -18.12
N ILE A 57 11.17 -0.71 -18.33
CA ILE A 57 12.44 -0.21 -17.80
C ILE A 57 12.81 1.18 -18.36
N PRO A 58 12.81 1.41 -19.69
CA PRO A 58 13.09 2.74 -20.23
C PRO A 58 12.10 3.77 -19.70
N PHE A 59 10.82 3.41 -19.57
CA PHE A 59 9.81 4.32 -19.04
C PHE A 59 10.09 4.72 -17.59
N VAL A 60 10.44 3.76 -16.73
CA VAL A 60 10.82 4.03 -15.33
C VAL A 60 12.07 4.91 -15.26
N SER A 61 13.10 4.60 -16.06
CA SER A 61 14.34 5.38 -16.09
C SER A 61 14.11 6.82 -16.54
N GLU A 62 13.29 7.05 -17.56
CA GLU A 62 12.95 8.41 -17.99
C GLU A 62 12.13 9.18 -16.93
N LYS A 63 11.25 8.49 -16.19
CA LYS A 63 10.54 9.10 -15.06
C LYS A 63 11.48 9.43 -13.90
N ALA A 64 12.47 8.59 -13.61
CA ALA A 64 13.49 8.88 -12.60
C ALA A 64 14.33 10.12 -12.99
N LYS A 65 14.75 10.23 -14.25
CA LYS A 65 15.49 11.41 -14.74
C LYS A 65 14.69 12.70 -14.61
N GLN A 66 13.37 12.67 -14.85
CA GLN A 66 12.48 13.82 -14.63
C GLN A 66 12.50 14.32 -13.17
N SER A 67 12.79 13.43 -12.21
CA SER A 67 12.94 13.81 -10.81
C SER A 67 14.29 14.47 -10.49
N GLY A 68 15.16 14.67 -11.48
CA GLY A 68 16.54 15.16 -11.28
C GLY A 68 17.50 14.10 -10.71
N LYS A 69 17.15 12.81 -10.82
CA LYS A 69 18.00 11.68 -10.42
C LYS A 69 18.44 10.93 -11.67
N GLU A 70 19.76 10.86 -11.90
CA GLU A 70 20.32 10.19 -13.08
C GLU A 70 20.13 8.67 -13.03
N ASP A 71 20.18 8.10 -11.82
CA ASP A 71 20.01 6.68 -11.56
C ASP A 71 19.17 6.40 -10.30
N PHE A 72 18.83 5.12 -10.12
CA PHE A 72 18.24 4.59 -8.89
C PHE A 72 18.93 3.26 -8.56
N LYS A 73 19.04 2.94 -7.27
CA LYS A 73 19.72 1.71 -6.79
C LYS A 73 18.76 0.57 -6.44
N GLU A 74 17.46 0.86 -6.47
CA GLU A 74 16.41 -0.08 -6.15
C GLU A 74 15.20 0.16 -7.04
N LEU A 75 14.61 -0.92 -7.54
CA LEU A 75 13.34 -0.92 -8.27
C LEU A 75 12.37 -1.87 -7.56
N GLN A 76 11.26 -1.34 -7.08
CA GLN A 76 10.24 -2.13 -6.41
C GLN A 76 9.10 -2.46 -7.38
N ILE A 77 8.78 -3.74 -7.50
CA ILE A 77 7.61 -4.21 -8.26
C ILE A 77 6.52 -4.63 -7.29
N ASP A 78 5.40 -3.93 -7.33
CA ASP A 78 4.23 -4.18 -6.49
C ASP A 78 3.20 -5.00 -7.28
N CYS A 79 2.69 -6.08 -6.68
CA CYS A 79 1.69 -6.93 -7.29
C CYS A 79 0.93 -7.66 -6.19
N ASP A 80 -0.40 -7.58 -6.20
CA ASP A 80 -1.25 -8.41 -5.36
C ASP A 80 -1.42 -9.81 -6.00
N TRP A 81 -0.31 -10.54 -6.18
CA TRP A 81 -0.34 -11.83 -6.87
C TRP A 81 -1.16 -12.86 -6.09
N THR A 82 -1.78 -13.74 -6.87
CA THR A 82 -2.57 -14.87 -6.40
C THR A 82 -1.88 -16.17 -6.78
N LYS A 83 -2.41 -17.31 -6.33
CA LYS A 83 -1.90 -18.63 -6.75
C LYS A 83 -1.82 -18.79 -8.27
N SER A 84 -2.75 -18.20 -9.02
CA SER A 84 -2.78 -18.29 -10.49
C SER A 84 -1.83 -17.34 -11.21
N SER A 85 -1.48 -16.20 -10.62
CA SER A 85 -0.54 -15.22 -11.21
C SER A 85 0.90 -15.35 -10.70
N ARG A 86 1.11 -16.08 -9.59
CA ARG A 86 2.39 -16.24 -8.88
C ARG A 86 3.57 -16.57 -9.80
N ASP A 87 3.50 -17.66 -10.54
CA ASP A 87 4.68 -18.18 -11.25
C ASP A 87 5.13 -17.23 -12.36
N LYS A 88 4.19 -16.58 -13.04
CA LYS A 88 4.46 -15.58 -14.08
C LYS A 88 4.95 -14.25 -13.49
N PHE A 89 4.45 -13.86 -12.31
CA PHE A 89 4.99 -12.72 -11.57
C PHE A 89 6.44 -12.99 -11.12
N PHE A 90 6.70 -14.17 -10.55
CA PHE A 90 8.06 -14.55 -10.12
C PHE A 90 9.01 -14.63 -11.30
N TYR A 91 8.53 -15.14 -12.44
CA TYR A 91 9.26 -15.12 -13.69
C TYR A 91 9.68 -13.71 -14.12
N LEU A 92 8.78 -12.71 -14.00
CA LEU A 92 9.14 -11.30 -14.25
C LEU A 92 10.27 -10.85 -13.31
N LEU A 93 10.16 -11.11 -12.00
CA LEU A 93 11.17 -10.72 -11.01
C LEU A 93 12.55 -11.34 -11.31
N GLU A 94 12.60 -12.62 -11.68
CA GLU A 94 13.84 -13.27 -12.11
C GLU A 94 14.40 -12.68 -13.40
N TYR A 95 13.51 -12.35 -14.34
CA TYR A 95 13.91 -11.77 -15.62
C TYR A 95 14.51 -10.38 -15.43
N LEU A 96 13.89 -9.51 -14.62
CA LEU A 96 14.38 -8.17 -14.32
C LEU A 96 15.81 -8.20 -13.74
N GLN A 97 16.11 -9.16 -12.86
CA GLN A 97 17.45 -9.33 -12.27
C GLN A 97 18.52 -9.78 -13.28
N LYS A 98 18.14 -10.20 -14.49
CA LYS A 98 19.06 -10.64 -15.56
C LYS A 98 19.24 -9.57 -16.64
N ILE A 99 18.49 -8.47 -16.58
CA ILE A 99 18.55 -7.41 -17.58
C ILE A 99 19.80 -6.56 -17.34
N PRO A 100 20.68 -6.39 -18.34
CA PRO A 100 21.94 -5.65 -18.17
C PRO A 100 21.78 -4.23 -17.62
N GLU A 101 20.71 -3.53 -18.02
CA GLU A 101 20.36 -2.18 -17.58
C GLU A 101 20.07 -2.10 -16.07
N LEU A 102 19.80 -3.24 -15.42
CA LEU A 102 19.47 -3.35 -14.01
C LEU A 102 20.53 -4.11 -13.20
N ASN A 103 21.71 -4.42 -13.76
CA ASN A 103 22.75 -5.22 -13.08
C ASN A 103 23.17 -4.65 -11.71
N GLU A 104 23.16 -3.32 -11.55
CA GLU A 104 23.50 -2.63 -10.30
C GLU A 104 22.25 -2.17 -9.51
N VAL A 105 21.06 -2.61 -9.92
CA VAL A 105 19.78 -2.25 -9.31
C VAL A 105 19.25 -3.43 -8.51
N THR A 106 18.95 -3.20 -7.24
CA THR A 106 18.28 -4.22 -6.41
C THR A 106 16.80 -4.29 -6.78
N ILE A 107 16.33 -5.46 -7.20
CA ILE A 107 14.90 -5.71 -7.42
C ILE A 107 14.25 -6.11 -6.10
N THR A 108 13.23 -5.37 -5.68
CA THR A 108 12.42 -5.66 -4.49
C THR A 108 10.95 -5.82 -4.87
N THR A 109 10.16 -6.37 -3.97
CA THR A 109 8.70 -6.47 -4.15
C THR A 109 7.97 -6.14 -2.86
N THR A 110 6.65 -6.02 -2.93
CA THR A 110 5.78 -5.86 -1.77
C THR A 110 5.25 -7.22 -1.33
N LEU A 111 4.83 -7.33 -0.08
CA LEU A 111 4.19 -8.52 0.49
C LEU A 111 2.96 -8.11 1.28
N ARG A 112 1.88 -8.86 1.10
CA ARG A 112 0.68 -8.83 1.94
C ARG A 112 0.79 -9.83 3.09
N LEU A 113 0.11 -9.55 4.19
CA LEU A 113 0.04 -10.44 5.37
C LEU A 113 -0.36 -11.87 5.01
N HIS A 114 -1.35 -12.05 4.14
CA HIS A 114 -1.81 -13.37 3.74
C HIS A 114 -0.80 -14.13 2.86
N GLN A 115 0.08 -13.42 2.12
CA GLN A 115 1.16 -14.06 1.35
C GLN A 115 2.24 -14.60 2.28
N VAL A 116 2.55 -13.88 3.35
CA VAL A 116 3.46 -14.33 4.41
C VAL A 116 2.89 -15.53 5.17
N LYS A 117 1.60 -15.51 5.54
CA LYS A 117 0.97 -16.64 6.25
C LYS A 117 0.90 -17.90 5.40
N ASN A 118 0.56 -17.76 4.12
CA ASN A 118 0.24 -18.89 3.24
C ASN A 118 1.39 -19.20 2.26
N ILE A 119 2.62 -19.33 2.77
CA ILE A 119 3.84 -19.54 1.95
C ILE A 119 3.68 -20.69 0.95
N GLN A 120 3.05 -21.80 1.36
CA GLN A 120 2.88 -22.97 0.50
C GLN A 120 2.09 -22.66 -0.78
N SER A 121 1.06 -21.83 -0.70
CA SER A 121 0.27 -21.43 -1.87
C SER A 121 0.85 -20.21 -2.58
N SER A 122 1.25 -19.20 -1.81
CA SER A 122 1.66 -17.89 -2.32
C SER A 122 3.09 -17.88 -2.84
N GLY A 123 3.92 -18.84 -2.43
CA GLY A 123 5.34 -18.90 -2.73
C GLY A 123 6.15 -17.79 -2.06
N ILE A 124 7.46 -17.86 -2.22
CA ILE A 124 8.40 -16.83 -1.81
C ILE A 124 8.91 -16.17 -3.10
N PRO A 125 8.73 -14.85 -3.28
CA PRO A 125 9.20 -14.19 -4.49
C PRO A 125 10.73 -14.28 -4.58
N PRO A 126 11.30 -14.49 -5.78
CA PRO A 126 12.73 -14.72 -5.98
C PRO A 126 13.52 -13.40 -5.94
N VAL A 127 13.41 -12.67 -4.83
CA VAL A 127 14.16 -11.45 -4.52
C VAL A 127 14.86 -11.62 -3.18
N LYS A 128 15.82 -10.75 -2.84
CA LYS A 128 16.51 -10.82 -1.53
C LYS A 128 15.73 -10.11 -0.42
N ARG A 129 15.00 -9.04 -0.78
CA ARG A 129 14.29 -8.16 0.15
C ARG A 129 12.92 -7.79 -0.38
N ALA A 130 11.95 -7.70 0.53
CA ALA A 130 10.59 -7.30 0.23
C ALA A 130 10.05 -6.34 1.29
N THR A 131 9.01 -5.57 0.95
CA THR A 131 8.30 -4.69 1.87
C THR A 131 6.99 -5.31 2.33
N LEU A 132 6.90 -5.66 3.61
CA LEU A 132 5.65 -6.11 4.22
C LEU A 132 4.72 -4.92 4.46
N MET A 133 3.62 -4.88 3.72
CA MET A 133 2.59 -3.85 3.83
C MET A 133 1.70 -4.15 5.03
N CYS A 134 1.96 -3.45 6.15
CA CYS A 134 1.19 -3.58 7.38
C CYS A 134 0.00 -2.61 7.38
N TYR A 135 -0.84 -2.66 6.35
CA TYR A 135 -2.08 -1.90 6.25
C TYR A 135 -3.06 -2.53 5.24
N ASN A 136 -4.29 -2.02 5.19
CA ASN A 136 -5.43 -2.54 4.42
C ASN A 136 -5.71 -4.01 4.75
N MET A 137 -5.85 -4.31 6.04
CA MET A 137 -5.97 -5.68 6.55
C MET A 137 -7.42 -6.16 6.69
N GLY A 138 -8.32 -5.25 7.06
CA GLY A 138 -9.70 -5.59 7.36
C GLY A 138 -10.62 -5.46 6.15
N ASN A 139 -11.89 -5.84 6.33
CA ASN A 139 -12.90 -5.69 5.28
C ASN A 139 -13.44 -4.25 5.25
N LEU A 140 -12.92 -3.46 4.31
CA LEU A 140 -13.40 -2.09 4.02
C LEU A 140 -14.91 -2.03 3.79
N ARG A 141 -15.49 -3.05 3.12
CA ARG A 141 -16.90 -3.07 2.73
C ARG A 141 -17.84 -3.53 3.84
N GLN A 142 -17.31 -4.12 4.90
CA GLN A 142 -18.12 -4.54 6.04
C GLN A 142 -18.65 -3.30 6.75
N PHE A 143 -19.96 -3.25 6.99
CA PHE A 143 -20.56 -2.22 7.85
C PHE A 143 -20.29 -2.54 9.32
N GLY A 144 -20.16 -1.50 10.15
CA GLY A 144 -19.94 -1.63 11.59
C GLY A 144 -18.77 -0.80 12.08
N ASP A 145 -18.48 -0.91 13.36
CA ASP A 145 -17.45 -0.13 14.05
C ASP A 145 -16.14 -0.92 14.11
N HIS A 146 -15.32 -0.79 13.05
CA HIS A 146 -14.02 -1.42 12.95
C HIS A 146 -13.09 -0.60 12.06
N ASN A 147 -11.79 -0.89 12.18
CA ASN A 147 -10.75 -0.28 11.35
C ASN A 147 -10.21 -1.33 10.37
N SER A 148 -10.34 -1.05 9.08
CA SER A 148 -9.85 -1.88 7.99
C SER A 148 -8.46 -1.47 7.50
N ILE A 149 -7.97 -0.29 7.87
CA ILE A 149 -6.59 0.15 7.60
C ILE A 149 -5.61 -0.70 8.42
N LEU A 150 -5.75 -0.74 9.75
CA LEU A 150 -4.84 -1.47 10.63
C LEU A 150 -5.62 -2.20 11.72
N ASN A 151 -5.40 -3.51 11.81
CA ASN A 151 -6.01 -4.36 12.82
C ASN A 151 -4.94 -5.23 13.50
N GLN A 152 -4.72 -5.01 14.80
CA GLN A 152 -3.70 -5.73 15.58
C GLN A 152 -3.99 -7.23 15.70
N GLN A 153 -5.27 -7.62 15.74
CA GLN A 153 -5.68 -9.03 15.79
C GLN A 153 -5.33 -9.74 14.48
N ASP A 154 -5.56 -9.09 13.33
CA ASP A 154 -5.14 -9.62 12.03
C ASP A 154 -3.62 -9.73 11.95
N LEU A 155 -2.87 -8.68 12.28
CA LEU A 155 -1.39 -8.74 12.37
C LEU A 155 -0.91 -9.96 13.14
N THR A 156 -1.45 -10.16 14.35
CA THR A 156 -1.10 -11.29 15.21
C THR A 156 -1.46 -12.62 14.56
N THR A 157 -2.66 -12.72 13.97
CA THR A 157 -3.19 -13.93 13.32
C THR A 157 -2.43 -14.32 12.06
N TYR A 158 -1.84 -13.36 11.35
CA TYR A 158 -1.12 -13.60 10.11
C TYR A 158 0.39 -13.78 10.32
N LEU A 159 0.98 -13.13 11.32
CA LEU A 159 2.43 -12.99 11.40
C LEU A 159 3.07 -13.68 12.61
N SER A 160 2.31 -13.99 13.66
CA SER A 160 2.88 -14.56 14.87
C SER A 160 3.55 -15.90 14.61
N GLY A 161 4.83 -16.01 14.98
CA GLY A 161 5.68 -17.16 14.75
C GLY A 161 6.11 -17.37 13.29
N THR A 162 5.69 -16.49 12.36
CA THR A 162 5.95 -16.66 10.92
C THR A 162 7.15 -15.82 10.45
N LEU A 163 7.29 -14.59 10.95
CA LEU A 163 8.30 -13.64 10.45
C LEU A 163 9.74 -14.01 10.84
N LYS A 164 9.92 -14.67 11.98
CA LYS A 164 11.22 -15.10 12.48
C LYS A 164 11.94 -15.95 11.44
N ASP A 165 11.26 -16.95 10.89
CA ASP A 165 11.82 -17.92 9.95
C ASP A 165 11.52 -17.57 8.49
N TYR A 166 10.93 -16.39 8.23
CA TYR A 166 10.69 -15.93 6.87
C TYR A 166 12.03 -15.69 6.15
N PRO A 167 12.20 -16.21 4.92
CA PRO A 167 13.52 -16.30 4.27
C PRO A 167 14.01 -15.00 3.64
N LEU A 168 13.12 -14.01 3.46
CA LEU A 168 13.47 -12.71 2.89
C LEU A 168 13.81 -11.70 3.98
N GLU A 169 14.68 -10.76 3.65
CA GLU A 169 14.78 -9.50 4.41
C GLU A 169 13.48 -8.71 4.23
N LEU A 170 12.97 -8.14 5.32
CA LEU A 170 11.67 -7.47 5.33
C LEU A 170 11.81 -6.03 5.79
N ASP A 171 11.52 -5.11 4.88
CA ASP A 171 11.16 -3.74 5.23
C ASP A 171 9.70 -3.70 5.66
N ILE A 172 9.35 -2.75 6.53
CA ILE A 172 8.01 -2.66 7.12
C ILE A 172 7.35 -1.35 6.69
N ALA A 173 6.20 -1.45 6.03
CA ALA A 173 5.40 -0.28 5.69
C ALA A 173 4.21 -0.11 6.65
N LEU A 174 4.14 1.04 7.33
CA LEU A 174 3.11 1.39 8.31
C LEU A 174 2.17 2.50 7.79
N PRO A 175 0.86 2.42 8.09
CA PRO A 175 -0.14 3.38 7.66
C PRO A 175 -0.15 4.65 8.53
N LEU A 176 -0.08 5.81 7.90
CA LEU A 176 -0.42 7.12 8.49
C LEU A 176 -1.75 7.65 7.94
N PHE A 177 -2.22 7.16 6.80
CA PHE A 177 -3.42 7.70 6.17
C PHE A 177 -4.68 7.33 6.95
N ASP A 178 -5.73 8.11 6.71
CA ASP A 178 -7.09 7.86 7.14
C ASP A 178 -8.02 7.81 5.93
N TRP A 179 -9.26 7.37 6.14
CA TRP A 179 -10.32 7.49 5.12
C TRP A 179 -11.71 7.59 5.73
N TYR A 180 -12.65 8.09 4.93
CA TYR A 180 -14.05 8.27 5.28
C TYR A 180 -14.88 7.28 4.48
N VAL A 181 -15.14 6.11 5.07
CA VAL A 181 -15.85 5.01 4.41
C VAL A 181 -17.34 5.27 4.47
N ALA A 182 -17.98 5.35 3.32
CA ALA A 182 -19.39 5.69 3.20
C ALA A 182 -20.28 4.46 2.99
N PHE A 183 -21.42 4.48 3.67
CA PHE A 183 -22.43 3.43 3.62
C PHE A 183 -23.82 4.01 3.41
N ARG A 184 -24.64 3.32 2.61
CA ARG A 184 -26.07 3.57 2.43
C ARG A 184 -26.82 2.28 2.68
N ASP A 185 -27.82 2.29 3.55
CA ASP A 185 -28.58 1.10 3.92
C ASP A 185 -27.68 -0.09 4.32
N HIS A 186 -26.63 0.20 5.09
CA HIS A 186 -25.58 -0.75 5.51
C HIS A 186 -24.74 -1.36 4.38
N GLN A 187 -24.85 -0.84 3.14
CA GLN A 187 -24.04 -1.25 2.00
C GLN A 187 -22.93 -0.25 1.75
N TYR A 188 -21.72 -0.74 1.49
CA TYR A 188 -20.58 0.09 1.10
C TYR A 188 -20.87 0.81 -0.23
N ILE A 189 -20.69 2.14 -0.23
CA ILE A 189 -20.87 2.97 -1.43
C ILE A 189 -19.60 3.69 -1.88
N GLY A 190 -18.52 3.62 -1.10
CA GLY A 190 -17.23 4.20 -1.50
C GLY A 190 -16.40 4.72 -0.34
N ILE A 191 -15.22 5.24 -0.66
CA ILE A 191 -14.45 6.12 0.22
C ILE A 191 -14.70 7.55 -0.25
N SER A 192 -15.19 8.41 0.64
CA SER A 192 -15.39 9.81 0.32
C SER A 192 -14.06 10.55 0.33
N LYS A 193 -13.81 11.32 -0.75
CA LYS A 193 -12.71 12.29 -0.84
C LYS A 193 -13.18 13.74 -0.60
N TYR A 194 -14.45 13.90 -0.26
CA TYR A 194 -15.12 15.19 -0.10
C TYR A 194 -15.55 15.44 1.35
N ILE A 195 -15.11 14.57 2.26
CA ILE A 195 -15.34 14.68 3.70
C ILE A 195 -13.97 14.67 4.35
N ASP A 196 -13.82 15.54 5.35
CA ASP A 196 -12.69 15.51 6.27
C ASP A 196 -13.17 15.50 7.74
N LYS A 197 -12.20 15.57 8.66
CA LYS A 197 -12.47 15.55 10.09
C LYS A 197 -13.29 16.75 10.56
N SER A 198 -13.11 17.92 9.95
CA SER A 198 -13.84 19.13 10.32
C SER A 198 -15.32 19.03 9.97
N ASP A 199 -15.66 18.33 8.87
CA ASP A 199 -17.04 18.02 8.53
C ASP A 199 -17.69 17.14 9.60
N LEU A 200 -16.98 16.12 10.10
CA LEU A 200 -17.51 15.21 11.14
C LEU A 200 -17.72 15.90 12.49
N ASP A 201 -16.97 16.97 12.76
CA ASP A 201 -17.11 17.80 13.95
C ASP A 201 -18.28 18.80 13.84
N ASP A 202 -18.78 19.08 12.63
CA ASP A 202 -19.96 19.92 12.40
C ASP A 202 -21.25 19.16 12.73
N LYS A 203 -21.81 19.47 13.91
CA LYS A 203 -23.06 18.88 14.40
C LYS A 203 -24.30 19.21 13.55
N SER A 204 -24.24 20.25 12.73
CA SER A 204 -25.32 20.55 11.78
C SER A 204 -25.28 19.58 10.60
N LEU A 205 -24.08 19.12 10.23
CA LEU A 205 -23.86 18.22 9.10
C LEU A 205 -23.92 16.75 9.49
N PHE A 206 -23.27 16.37 10.59
CA PHE A 206 -23.21 15.00 11.07
C PHE A 206 -23.72 14.84 12.50
N THR A 207 -24.28 13.68 12.78
CA THR A 207 -24.59 13.22 14.13
C THR A 207 -23.82 11.95 14.44
N ARG A 208 -22.88 12.03 15.39
CA ARG A 208 -22.14 10.87 15.89
C ARG A 208 -23.10 9.94 16.62
N ASN A 209 -23.06 8.66 16.29
CA ASN A 209 -23.83 7.64 16.97
C ASN A 209 -23.34 7.52 18.43
N PRO A 210 -24.24 7.49 19.43
CA PRO A 210 -23.83 7.44 20.83
C PRO A 210 -23.23 6.09 21.26
N LYS A 211 -23.39 5.03 20.45
CA LYS A 211 -22.96 3.65 20.78
C LYS A 211 -21.79 3.14 19.94
N THR A 212 -21.40 3.87 18.90
CA THR A 212 -20.40 3.45 17.90
C THR A 212 -19.63 4.66 17.39
N GLU A 213 -18.46 4.46 16.77
CA GLU A 213 -17.67 5.52 16.11
C GLU A 213 -18.21 5.95 14.72
N LEU A 214 -19.47 5.63 14.42
CA LEU A 214 -20.14 5.96 13.16
C LEU A 214 -20.81 7.34 13.20
N PHE A 215 -20.80 8.04 12.07
CA PHE A 215 -21.41 9.35 11.87
C PHE A 215 -22.55 9.26 10.88
N ILE A 216 -23.72 9.81 11.23
CA ILE A 216 -24.91 9.83 10.37
C ILE A 216 -25.04 11.20 9.74
N LEU A 217 -25.18 11.25 8.42
CA LEU A 217 -25.31 12.49 7.68
C LEU A 217 -26.73 13.09 7.84
N ASN A 218 -26.82 14.37 8.20
CA ASN A 218 -28.08 15.05 8.52
C ASN A 218 -28.79 15.69 7.32
N GLN A 219 -28.09 15.84 6.19
CA GLN A 219 -28.58 16.50 4.98
C GLN A 219 -27.92 15.92 3.72
N ASP A 220 -28.47 16.17 2.53
CA ASP A 220 -27.85 15.70 1.29
C ASP A 220 -26.54 16.47 1.00
N LEU A 221 -25.49 15.74 0.60
CA LEU A 221 -24.22 16.28 0.14
C LEU A 221 -23.98 15.85 -1.31
N GLN A 222 -24.49 16.65 -2.25
CA GLN A 222 -24.41 16.35 -3.69
C GLN A 222 -22.96 16.18 -4.18
N LYS A 223 -22.03 17.03 -3.72
CA LYS A 223 -20.61 16.94 -4.10
C LYS A 223 -19.98 15.60 -3.73
N ALA A 224 -20.41 15.00 -2.61
CA ALA A 224 -19.93 13.72 -2.13
C ALA A 224 -20.77 12.53 -2.64
N ASN A 225 -21.84 12.78 -3.41
CA ASN A 225 -22.86 11.78 -3.76
C ASN A 225 -23.49 11.08 -2.54
N LEU A 226 -23.62 11.81 -1.43
CA LEU A 226 -24.20 11.32 -0.19
C LEU A 226 -25.59 11.91 0.04
N LYS A 227 -26.45 11.11 0.63
CA LYS A 227 -27.82 11.44 0.99
C LYS A 227 -27.96 11.48 2.49
N LYS A 228 -28.91 12.29 2.97
CA LYS A 228 -29.33 12.26 4.37
C LYS A 228 -29.59 10.83 4.82
N GLY A 229 -29.02 10.46 5.98
CA GLY A 229 -29.08 9.12 6.54
C GLY A 229 -27.94 8.20 6.12
N ASP A 230 -27.14 8.56 5.13
CA ASP A 230 -25.89 7.83 4.84
C ASP A 230 -24.95 7.89 6.06
N VAL A 231 -24.18 6.82 6.23
CA VAL A 231 -23.31 6.63 7.39
C VAL A 231 -21.85 6.72 6.95
N ILE A 232 -21.06 7.46 7.70
CA ILE A 232 -19.61 7.58 7.52
C ILE A 232 -18.91 6.88 8.69
N ARG A 233 -17.96 6.02 8.35
CA ARG A 233 -16.97 5.49 9.28
C ARG A 233 -15.64 6.15 8.97
N HIS A 234 -15.15 6.95 9.92
CA HIS A 234 -13.79 7.47 9.86
C HIS A 234 -12.84 6.42 10.41
N GLU A 235 -11.92 5.95 9.59
CA GLU A 235 -10.85 5.06 10.05
C GLU A 235 -9.53 5.80 9.96
N PHE A 236 -8.84 5.90 11.09
CA PHE A 236 -7.53 6.52 11.24
C PHE A 236 -6.69 5.68 12.19
N ILE A 237 -5.37 5.88 12.18
CA ILE A 237 -4.46 5.10 13.02
C ILE A 237 -3.88 5.99 14.11
N THR A 238 -4.11 5.62 15.38
CA THR A 238 -3.52 6.36 16.50
C THR A 238 -2.03 6.07 16.64
N LYS A 239 -1.31 6.99 17.29
CA LYS A 239 0.09 6.78 17.67
C LYS A 239 0.29 5.50 18.47
N GLU A 240 -0.59 5.23 19.42
CA GLU A 240 -0.52 4.06 20.29
C GLU A 240 -0.67 2.76 19.48
N GLN A 241 -1.54 2.75 18.47
CA GLN A 241 -1.68 1.62 17.54
C GLN A 241 -0.42 1.40 16.71
N LEU A 242 0.22 2.48 16.22
CA LEU A 242 1.52 2.40 15.52
C LEU A 242 2.62 1.85 16.42
N ILE A 243 2.74 2.35 17.65
CA ILE A 243 3.73 1.88 18.62
C ILE A 243 3.48 0.41 19.00
N ALA A 244 2.23 0.01 19.22
CA ALA A 244 1.87 -1.37 19.51
C ALA A 244 2.24 -2.29 18.34
N THR A 245 1.96 -1.86 17.12
CA THR A 245 2.32 -2.58 15.88
C THR A 245 3.84 -2.69 15.74
N ALA A 246 4.58 -1.61 15.96
CA ALA A 246 6.05 -1.61 15.89
C ALA A 246 6.67 -2.57 16.90
N LYS A 247 6.22 -2.55 18.17
CA LYS A 247 6.68 -3.48 19.21
C LYS A 247 6.40 -4.93 18.85
N PHE A 248 5.20 -5.21 18.33
CA PHE A 248 4.82 -6.55 17.87
C PHE A 248 5.73 -7.01 16.74
N LEU A 249 5.89 -6.22 15.69
CA LEU A 249 6.72 -6.56 14.53
C LEU A 249 8.19 -6.70 14.90
N ASN A 250 8.72 -5.86 15.79
CA ASN A 250 10.10 -5.97 16.26
C ASN A 250 10.37 -7.32 16.95
N LYS A 251 9.45 -7.72 17.84
CA LYS A 251 9.52 -9.01 18.53
C LYS A 251 9.49 -10.17 17.54
N GLU A 252 8.61 -10.12 16.54
CA GLU A 252 8.46 -11.18 15.54
C GLU A 252 9.65 -11.25 14.57
N LEU A 253 10.29 -10.12 14.26
CA LEU A 253 11.45 -10.04 13.37
C LEU A 253 12.79 -10.35 14.07
N GLN A 254 12.82 -10.44 15.40
CA GLN A 254 13.99 -10.80 16.22
C GLN A 254 15.28 -10.02 15.90
N GLY A 255 15.17 -8.70 15.71
CA GLY A 255 16.34 -7.85 15.49
C GLY A 255 16.95 -7.92 14.09
N LYS A 256 16.26 -8.52 13.10
CA LYS A 256 16.62 -8.36 11.69
C LYS A 256 16.69 -6.87 11.33
N GLU A 257 17.71 -6.49 10.56
CA GLU A 257 17.81 -5.15 9.98
C GLU A 257 16.63 -4.91 9.04
N LYS A 258 16.07 -3.70 9.09
CA LYS A 258 14.81 -3.36 8.41
C LYS A 258 14.70 -1.86 8.21
N ARG A 259 14.17 -1.45 7.05
CA ARG A 259 13.70 -0.06 6.86
C ARG A 259 12.26 0.05 7.33
N ILE A 260 11.95 1.17 7.99
CA ILE A 260 10.59 1.54 8.34
C ILE A 260 10.11 2.56 7.32
N ILE A 261 8.99 2.26 6.67
CA ILE A 261 8.36 3.08 5.64
C ILE A 261 7.04 3.57 6.20
N PHE A 262 6.83 4.87 6.23
CA PHE A 262 5.52 5.46 6.57
C PHE A 262 4.76 5.78 5.29
N TYR A 263 3.48 5.38 5.24
CA TYR A 263 2.62 5.55 4.08
C TYR A 263 1.22 5.98 4.53
N HIS A 264 0.57 7.03 4.05
CA HIS A 264 0.94 7.92 2.96
C HIS A 264 1.46 9.26 3.51
N LEU A 265 2.49 9.81 2.88
CA LEU A 265 3.13 11.07 3.29
C LEU A 265 2.48 12.33 2.69
N ALA A 266 1.17 12.31 2.43
CA ALA A 266 0.47 13.51 1.94
C ALA A 266 0.49 14.59 3.04
N PRO A 267 0.61 15.90 2.72
CA PRO A 267 0.70 16.96 3.72
C PRO A 267 -0.45 16.96 4.74
N GLU A 268 -1.68 16.68 4.28
CA GLU A 268 -2.88 16.61 5.10
C GLU A 268 -2.79 15.46 6.11
N VAL A 269 -2.27 14.32 5.67
CA VAL A 269 -2.02 13.15 6.52
C VAL A 269 -0.92 13.44 7.54
N LEU A 270 0.20 14.03 7.10
CA LEU A 270 1.32 14.36 7.97
C LEU A 270 0.94 15.38 9.04
N SER A 271 -0.03 16.26 8.77
CA SER A 271 -0.50 17.24 9.76
C SER A 271 -1.14 16.60 10.99
N ASN A 272 -1.59 15.34 10.89
CA ASN A 272 -2.16 14.57 11.99
C ASN A 272 -1.10 13.95 12.93
N TYR A 273 0.18 13.99 12.56
CA TYR A 273 1.27 13.40 13.35
C TYR A 273 2.35 14.44 13.60
N ASN A 274 2.83 14.55 14.84
CA ASN A 274 4.03 15.33 15.09
C ASN A 274 5.29 14.48 14.84
N TYR A 275 6.43 15.13 14.60
CA TYR A 275 7.69 14.43 14.33
C TYR A 275 8.12 13.51 15.50
N ALA A 276 7.86 13.90 16.75
CA ALA A 276 8.20 13.10 17.92
C ALA A 276 7.40 11.79 17.98
N ASP A 277 6.14 11.79 17.52
CA ASP A 277 5.30 10.59 17.45
C ASP A 277 5.92 9.55 16.52
N LEU A 278 6.37 9.98 15.33
CA LEU A 278 7.02 9.08 14.37
C LEU A 278 8.38 8.57 14.88
N GLN A 279 9.14 9.41 15.61
CA GLN A 279 10.38 8.99 16.26
C GLN A 279 10.14 7.93 17.35
N GLU A 280 9.07 8.05 18.13
CA GLU A 280 8.70 7.02 19.11
C GLU A 280 8.32 5.70 18.45
N VAL A 281 7.63 5.74 17.30
CA VAL A 281 7.32 4.53 16.51
C VAL A 281 8.61 3.89 15.99
N ILE A 282 9.56 4.67 15.48
CA ILE A 282 10.87 4.16 15.04
C ILE A 282 11.63 3.54 16.22
N ALA A 283 11.65 4.21 17.38
CA ALA A 283 12.34 3.72 18.58
C ALA A 283 11.71 2.46 19.19
N ALA A 284 10.48 2.12 18.82
CA ALA A 284 9.82 0.88 19.22
C ALA A 284 10.25 -0.35 18.39
N PHE A 285 10.94 -0.14 17.26
CA PHE A 285 11.53 -1.18 16.43
C PHE A 285 12.94 -1.61 16.83
#